data_AF-A0A1B8Y2D0-F1
#
_entry.id   AF-A0A1B8Y2D0-F1
#
_cell.length_a   1.000
_cell.length_b   1.000
_cell.length_c   1.000
_cell.angle_alpha   90.00
_cell.angle_beta   90.00
_cell.angle_gamma   90.00
#
_symmetry.space_group_name_H-M   'P 1'
#
loop_
_entity.id
_entity.type
_entity.pdbx_description
1 polymer ?
#
loop_
_entity_poly.entity_id
_entity_poly.type
_entity_poly.pdbx_seq_one_letter_code
_entity_poly.pdbx_strand_id
1 'polypeptide(L)'
;REDQSILCTGESGAGKTENTKKVIQYLAHVASSHKGKKDHTIPTESPKAMKHQSGSLLYGELERQLLQANPILESFGNAKTVKNDNSSRFGKFIRINFDVTGYIVGANIETYLLEKSRAIRQAKDERTFHIFYQLLAGSGEHLKSDLLLDGFNNYRFVSNGYIPIPGQQDKDNFQETMEAMHIMGFSHEEILSMLKVVSAVLQFGNITFKKERNTDQASMPENTAAQKLCHLLGLNIMEFTRAILTPRIKVGRDYVQKAQTKEQADFAVEALAKATYERLFRWLVHRINKALDRTKRQGASFIGILDIAGFEIFELNSFEQLCINYTNEKLQQLFNHTMFILEQEEYQREGIEWNFIDFGLDLQPCIDLIERPANPPGVLALLDEECWFPKATDKSFVDKLADEWLMKNMDPLNDNVATLLHQSSDKFVGELWKDVDRIVGLDQVAGMAETAFGAAYKTKKGMFRTVGQLYKESLTKLMATLRNTNPNFVRCIIPNHEKRAGKLDPHLVLDQLRCNGVLEGIRICRQGFPNRIVFQEFRQ
;
A
#
# COMPACT_ATOMS: atom_id res chain seq x y z
N ARG A 1 27.49 -2.23 14.84
CA ARG A 1 26.62 -1.03 14.84
C ARG A 1 25.77 -1.11 13.58
N GLU A 2 24.72 -1.92 13.62
CA GLU A 2 23.90 -2.21 12.44
C GLU A 2 22.50 -1.63 12.64
N ASP A 3 21.89 -1.22 11.54
CA ASP A 3 20.50 -0.75 11.55
C ASP A 3 19.56 -1.90 11.86
N GLN A 4 18.53 -1.63 12.67
CA GLN A 4 17.59 -2.65 13.14
C GLN A 4 16.24 -2.47 12.44
N SER A 5 15.45 -3.54 12.34
CA SER A 5 14.03 -3.44 12.03
C SER A 5 13.16 -4.24 13.00
N ILE A 6 11.90 -3.83 13.11
CA ILE A 6 10.86 -4.49 13.91
C ILE A 6 9.67 -4.74 12.99
N LEU A 7 9.36 -6.00 12.71
CA LEU A 7 8.34 -6.42 11.76
C LEU A 7 7.12 -6.96 12.51
N CYS A 8 6.04 -6.18 12.56
CA CYS A 8 4.76 -6.62 13.11
C CYS A 8 4.02 -7.43 12.03
N THR A 9 3.83 -8.73 12.25
CA THR A 9 3.23 -9.68 11.30
C THR A 9 1.99 -10.35 11.90
N GLY A 10 1.12 -10.90 11.05
CA GLY A 10 -0.12 -11.56 11.45
C GLY A 10 -1.34 -11.12 10.63
N GLU A 11 -2.46 -11.82 10.80
CA GLU A 11 -3.72 -11.57 10.08
C GLU A 11 -4.31 -10.18 10.33
N SER A 12 -5.25 -9.76 9.47
CA SER A 12 -5.97 -8.50 9.65
C SER A 12 -6.87 -8.52 10.89
N GLY A 13 -6.70 -7.55 11.77
CA GLY A 13 -7.31 -7.52 13.11
C GLY A 13 -6.42 -8.02 14.24
N ALA A 14 -5.25 -8.61 13.96
CA ALA A 14 -4.34 -9.13 15.01
C ALA A 14 -3.69 -8.07 15.93
N GLY A 15 -3.95 -6.77 15.74
CA GLY A 15 -3.38 -5.70 16.58
C GLY A 15 -1.95 -5.26 16.22
N LYS A 16 -1.50 -5.50 14.98
CA LYS A 16 -0.17 -5.05 14.48
C LYS A 16 0.08 -3.56 14.75
N THR A 17 -0.81 -2.69 14.28
CA THR A 17 -0.75 -1.23 14.45
C THR A 17 -0.70 -0.79 15.93
N GLU A 18 -1.40 -1.48 16.82
CA GLU A 18 -1.34 -1.19 18.27
C GLU A 18 0.00 -1.58 18.88
N ASN A 19 0.58 -2.71 18.48
CA ASN A 19 1.95 -3.08 18.87
C ASN A 19 2.96 -2.07 18.33
N THR A 20 2.83 -1.63 17.08
CA THR A 20 3.64 -0.54 16.50
C THR A 20 3.54 0.76 17.33
N LYS A 21 2.34 1.18 17.74
CA LYS A 21 2.14 2.32 18.65
C LYS A 21 2.88 2.12 19.97
N LYS A 22 2.86 0.91 20.55
CA LYS A 22 3.58 0.60 21.80
C LYS A 22 5.10 0.63 21.66
N VAL A 23 5.65 0.11 20.56
CA VAL A 23 7.09 0.22 20.25
C VAL A 23 7.50 1.70 20.13
N ILE A 24 6.71 2.51 19.42
CA ILE A 24 6.97 3.96 19.29
C ILE A 24 6.87 4.66 20.65
N GLN A 25 5.84 4.38 21.45
CA GLN A 25 5.70 4.93 22.81
C GLN A 25 6.88 4.59 23.72
N TYR A 26 7.40 3.36 23.62
CA TYR A 26 8.57 2.91 24.37
C TYR A 26 9.84 3.64 23.93
N LEU A 27 10.14 3.68 22.63
CA LEU A 27 11.31 4.38 22.09
C LEU A 27 11.26 5.89 22.37
N ALA A 28 10.09 6.52 22.21
CA ALA A 28 9.83 7.92 22.53
C ALA A 28 9.98 8.25 24.02
N HIS A 29 9.90 7.26 24.91
CA HIS A 29 10.14 7.43 26.34
C HIS A 29 11.62 7.21 26.71
N VAL A 30 12.22 6.11 26.24
CA VAL A 30 13.56 5.67 26.64
C VAL A 30 14.68 6.41 25.91
N ALA A 31 14.50 6.74 24.63
CA ALA A 31 15.52 7.36 23.78
C ALA A 31 15.29 8.87 23.55
N SER A 32 14.48 9.52 24.41
CA SER A 32 14.29 10.97 24.38
C SER A 32 15.45 11.70 25.06
N SER A 33 15.90 12.81 24.46
CA SER A 33 17.01 13.59 25.02
C SER A 33 16.53 14.48 26.17
N HIS A 34 16.89 14.13 27.39
CA HIS A 34 16.50 14.85 28.61
C HIS A 34 17.24 16.20 28.81
N LYS A 35 17.90 16.74 27.78
CA LYS A 35 18.65 18.00 27.82
C LYS A 35 17.71 19.21 27.89
N GLY A 36 17.19 19.51 29.09
CA GLY A 36 16.53 20.80 29.33
C GLY A 36 15.76 21.00 30.63
N LYS A 37 15.45 19.96 31.42
CA LYS A 37 14.57 20.11 32.60
C LYS A 37 15.11 19.43 33.86
N LYS A 38 15.40 20.26 34.87
CA LYS A 38 15.42 19.83 36.27
C LYS A 38 13.96 19.63 36.70
N ASP A 39 13.57 18.39 36.99
CA ASP A 39 12.65 18.02 38.07
C ASP A 39 12.46 16.49 38.05
N HIS A 40 13.35 15.78 38.74
CA HIS A 40 13.17 14.36 39.05
C HIS A 40 12.50 14.23 40.42
N THR A 41 11.18 14.03 40.43
CA THR A 41 10.48 13.41 41.56
C THR A 41 10.06 12.00 41.17
N ILE A 42 10.82 11.02 41.64
CA ILE A 42 10.43 9.60 41.59
C ILE A 42 9.32 9.40 42.63
N PRO A 43 8.10 8.94 42.27
CA PRO A 43 7.07 8.66 43.26
C PRO A 43 7.37 7.32 43.95
N THR A 44 7.98 7.39 45.14
CA THR A 44 7.94 6.29 46.09
C THR A 44 6.58 6.31 46.79
N GLU A 45 5.67 5.37 46.46
CA GLU A 45 4.90 4.57 47.44
C GLU A 45 3.79 3.67 46.84
N SER A 46 3.41 2.67 47.63
CA SER A 46 2.53 1.50 47.48
C SER A 46 1.18 1.62 46.71
N PRO A 47 0.59 0.48 46.28
CA PRO A 47 -0.51 0.47 45.29
C PRO A 47 -1.92 0.64 45.89
N LYS A 48 -2.67 1.65 45.41
CA LYS A 48 -4.13 1.73 45.58
C LYS A 48 -4.84 2.19 44.31
N ALA A 49 -5.76 1.35 43.84
CA ALA A 49 -6.86 1.60 42.90
C ALA A 49 -6.62 2.63 41.75
N MET A 50 -6.19 2.13 40.58
CA MET A 50 -6.23 2.91 39.33
C MET A 50 -7.66 3.35 38.99
N LYS A 51 -7.89 4.67 38.92
CA LYS A 51 -8.90 5.26 38.02
C LYS A 51 -8.16 5.83 36.81
N HIS A 52 -8.74 5.68 35.62
CA HIS A 52 -8.17 6.21 34.39
C HIS A 52 -8.06 7.74 34.43
N GLN A 53 -6.84 8.25 34.62
CA GLN A 53 -6.42 9.57 34.16
C GLN A 53 -5.19 9.38 33.29
N SER A 54 -5.20 10.03 32.12
CA SER A 54 -4.08 10.03 31.18
C SER A 54 -2.88 10.74 31.80
N GLY A 55 -1.90 9.96 32.26
CA GLY A 55 -0.65 10.51 32.78
C GLY A 55 0.05 11.35 31.71
N SER A 56 0.15 12.67 31.96
CA SER A 56 0.91 13.59 31.11
C SER A 56 2.41 13.34 31.30
N LEU A 57 2.91 12.28 30.67
CA LEU A 57 4.34 12.07 30.49
C LEU A 57 4.85 13.20 29.59
N LEU A 58 5.81 13.98 30.11
CA LEU A 58 6.38 15.15 29.44
C LEU A 58 7.36 14.73 28.33
N TYR A 59 6.81 14.21 27.23
CA TYR A 59 7.58 13.92 26.02
C TYR A 59 8.22 15.19 25.43
N GLY A 60 9.37 15.02 24.77
CA GLY A 60 9.94 16.05 23.89
C GLY A 60 9.02 16.35 22.70
N GLU A 61 9.29 17.45 22.00
CA GLU A 61 8.41 17.96 20.95
C GLU A 61 8.38 17.03 19.72
N LEU A 62 9.53 16.45 19.35
CA LEU A 62 9.67 15.50 18.24
C LEU A 62 8.96 14.17 18.56
N GLU A 63 9.09 13.73 19.81
CA GLU A 63 8.50 12.51 20.34
C GLU A 63 6.96 12.62 20.42
N ARG A 64 6.46 13.78 20.86
CA ARG A 64 5.03 14.12 20.79
C ARG A 64 4.53 14.09 19.34
N GLN A 65 5.26 14.71 18.41
CA GLN A 65 4.91 14.70 16.98
C GLN A 65 4.91 13.28 16.38
N LEU A 66 5.92 12.47 16.68
CA LEU A 66 6.01 11.08 16.21
C LEU A 66 4.80 10.23 16.66
N LEU A 67 4.29 10.47 17.87
CA LEU A 67 3.06 9.84 18.35
C LEU A 67 1.81 10.34 17.60
N GLN A 68 1.70 11.65 17.39
CA GLN A 68 0.57 12.29 16.70
C GLN A 68 0.50 12.02 15.18
N ALA A 69 1.59 11.54 14.57
CA ALA A 69 1.56 11.10 13.18
C ALA A 69 0.61 9.91 12.94
N ASN A 70 0.38 9.03 13.93
CA ASN A 70 -0.46 7.84 13.77
C ASN A 70 -1.96 8.15 13.63
N PRO A 71 -2.62 8.93 14.51
CA PRO A 71 -4.03 9.32 14.34
C PRO A 71 -4.33 9.93 12.97
N ILE A 72 -3.45 10.79 12.47
CA ILE A 72 -3.58 11.43 11.15
C ILE A 72 -3.53 10.38 10.02
N LEU A 73 -2.54 9.47 10.06
CA LEU A 73 -2.41 8.42 9.05
C LEU A 73 -3.54 7.40 9.12
N GLU A 74 -4.09 7.11 10.30
CA GLU A 74 -5.23 6.20 10.47
C GLU A 74 -6.53 6.84 10.01
N SER A 75 -6.75 8.14 10.27
CA SER A 75 -7.89 8.87 9.72
C SER A 75 -7.96 8.79 8.18
N PHE A 76 -6.84 9.02 7.49
CA PHE A 76 -6.78 9.05 6.02
C PHE A 76 -6.46 7.70 5.36
N GLY A 77 -5.96 6.73 6.12
CA GLY A 77 -5.44 5.46 5.59
C GLY A 77 -6.12 4.21 6.15
N ASN A 78 -6.92 4.30 7.21
CA ASN A 78 -7.64 3.14 7.75
C ASN A 78 -9.13 3.19 7.39
N ALA A 79 -9.74 2.01 7.35
CA ALA A 79 -11.16 1.81 7.13
C ALA A 79 -11.66 0.58 7.91
N LYS A 80 -12.98 0.53 8.14
CA LYS A 80 -13.65 -0.66 8.70
C LYS A 80 -13.86 -1.70 7.59
N THR A 81 -13.41 -2.92 7.85
CA THR A 81 -13.82 -4.13 7.12
C THR A 81 -14.70 -5.02 7.99
N VAL A 82 -15.25 -6.08 7.41
CA VAL A 82 -16.00 -7.11 8.16
C VAL A 82 -15.17 -7.65 9.34
N LYS A 83 -13.88 -7.94 9.10
CA LYS A 83 -12.96 -8.54 10.08
C LYS A 83 -12.34 -7.55 11.07
N ASN A 84 -12.11 -6.28 10.70
CA ASN A 84 -11.40 -5.31 11.54
C ASN A 84 -11.97 -3.89 11.40
N ASP A 85 -12.38 -3.27 12.51
CA ASP A 85 -13.08 -1.98 12.50
C ASP A 85 -12.17 -0.75 12.30
N ASN A 86 -10.87 -0.86 12.63
CA ASN A 86 -9.85 0.16 12.35
C ASN A 86 -8.68 -0.52 11.61
N SER A 87 -8.87 -0.81 10.33
CA SER A 87 -7.90 -1.58 9.56
C SER A 87 -7.08 -0.72 8.61
N SER A 88 -5.76 -0.78 8.74
CA SER A 88 -4.80 -0.16 7.83
C SER A 88 -4.99 -0.64 6.40
N ARG A 89 -5.28 0.30 5.48
CA ARG A 89 -5.49 0.07 4.04
C ARG A 89 -4.29 0.54 3.20
N PHE A 90 -3.13 0.58 3.84
CA PHE A 90 -1.83 0.93 3.31
C PHE A 90 -0.76 0.26 4.20
N GLY A 91 0.44 0.09 3.67
CA GLY A 91 1.63 -0.23 4.47
C GLY A 91 2.38 1.03 4.87
N LYS A 92 2.94 1.05 6.08
CA LYS A 92 3.85 2.09 6.58
C LYS A 92 5.13 1.48 7.15
N PHE A 93 6.26 2.01 6.73
CA PHE A 93 7.57 1.73 7.31
C PHE A 93 8.08 3.00 7.99
N ILE A 94 8.16 2.97 9.32
CA ILE A 94 8.52 4.11 10.15
C ILE A 94 10.00 3.96 10.55
N ARG A 95 10.86 4.73 9.90
CA ARG A 95 12.29 4.82 10.20
C ARG A 95 12.52 5.87 11.29
N ILE A 96 12.92 5.44 12.48
CA ILE A 96 13.34 6.33 13.59
C ILE A 96 14.87 6.39 13.57
N ASN A 97 15.44 7.59 13.43
CA ASN A 97 16.88 7.80 13.33
C ASN A 97 17.47 8.22 14.69
N PHE A 98 18.64 7.69 15.02
CA PHE A 98 19.35 7.92 16.29
C PHE A 98 20.72 8.57 16.06
N ASP A 99 21.19 9.35 17.03
CA ASP A 99 22.57 9.83 17.04
C ASP A 99 23.57 8.82 17.63
N VAL A 100 24.86 9.17 17.64
CA VAL A 100 25.94 8.34 18.20
C VAL A 100 25.83 8.09 19.71
N THR A 101 24.95 8.82 20.42
CA THR A 101 24.65 8.62 21.84
C THR A 101 23.35 7.87 22.09
N GLY A 102 22.61 7.50 21.05
CA GLY A 102 21.36 6.74 21.14
C GLY A 102 20.10 7.59 21.34
N TYR A 103 20.16 8.92 21.15
CA TYR A 103 18.96 9.76 21.21
C TYR A 103 18.27 9.88 19.85
N ILE A 104 16.93 9.96 19.85
CA ILE A 104 16.13 10.20 18.64
C ILE A 104 16.45 11.59 18.09
N VAL A 105 16.80 11.67 16.79
CA VAL A 105 17.08 12.94 16.09
C VAL A 105 16.07 13.29 15.01
N GLY A 106 15.34 12.30 14.49
CA GLY A 106 14.30 12.50 13.49
C GLY A 106 13.61 11.20 13.10
N ALA A 107 12.52 11.28 12.35
CA ALA A 107 11.85 10.11 11.80
C ALA A 107 11.36 10.35 10.37
N ASN A 108 11.24 9.27 9.59
CA ASN A 108 10.69 9.28 8.24
C ASN A 108 9.72 8.11 8.07
N ILE A 109 8.54 8.39 7.51
CA ILE A 109 7.50 7.41 7.23
C ILE A 109 7.43 7.18 5.72
N GLU A 110 7.79 5.98 5.29
CA GLU A 110 7.53 5.52 3.92
C GLU A 110 6.18 4.81 3.87
N THR A 111 5.31 5.21 2.95
CA THR A 111 4.00 4.55 2.75
C THR A 111 3.95 3.83 1.42
N TYR A 112 3.34 2.65 1.45
CA TYR A 112 3.17 1.78 0.29
C TYR A 112 1.68 1.37 0.19
N LEU A 113 1.24 1.04 -1.03
CA LEU A 113 0.04 0.20 -1.24
C LEU A 113 -1.30 0.73 -0.69
N LEU A 114 -1.62 2.01 -0.88
CA LEU A 114 -2.96 2.54 -0.52
C LEU A 114 -4.07 1.89 -1.38
N GLU A 115 -5.07 1.28 -0.74
CA GLU A 115 -6.28 0.69 -1.34
C GLU A 115 -7.24 1.80 -1.86
N LYS A 116 -6.78 2.60 -2.83
CA LYS A 116 -7.49 3.80 -3.30
C LYS A 116 -8.87 3.53 -3.90
N SER A 117 -9.14 2.32 -4.37
CA SER A 117 -10.47 1.87 -4.81
C SER A 117 -11.53 1.99 -3.71
N ARG A 118 -11.15 1.80 -2.45
CA ARG A 118 -12.01 1.97 -1.27
C ARG A 118 -12.57 3.39 -1.12
N ALA A 119 -11.93 4.40 -1.70
CA ALA A 119 -12.42 5.78 -1.70
C ALA A 119 -13.70 5.97 -2.55
N ILE A 120 -14.02 5.03 -3.45
CA ILE A 120 -15.17 5.14 -4.37
C ILE A 120 -16.20 4.02 -4.24
N ARG A 121 -15.80 2.84 -3.78
CA ARG A 121 -16.67 1.66 -3.63
C ARG A 121 -16.23 0.87 -2.41
N GLN A 122 -17.17 0.22 -1.73
CA GLN A 122 -16.90 -0.62 -0.56
C GLN A 122 -17.68 -1.94 -0.69
N ALA A 123 -17.17 -3.01 -0.08
CA ALA A 123 -17.95 -4.23 0.09
C ALA A 123 -19.10 -3.99 1.10
N LYS A 124 -20.06 -4.91 1.14
CA LYS A 124 -21.21 -4.83 2.06
C LYS A 124 -20.73 -4.75 3.52
N ASP A 125 -21.39 -3.92 4.32
CA ASP A 125 -21.13 -3.71 5.76
C ASP A 125 -19.73 -3.13 6.11
N GLU A 126 -18.95 -2.72 5.10
CA GLU A 126 -17.67 -2.03 5.24
C GLU A 126 -17.79 -0.50 5.14
N ARG A 127 -16.82 0.22 5.73
CA ARG A 127 -16.69 1.68 5.56
C ARG A 127 -15.65 2.02 4.48
N THR A 128 -15.77 3.23 3.93
CA THR A 128 -14.62 3.91 3.30
C THR A 128 -13.63 4.43 4.37
N PHE A 129 -12.61 5.18 3.96
CA PHE A 129 -11.61 5.76 4.87
C PHE A 129 -12.25 6.61 5.99
N HIS A 130 -11.70 6.52 7.20
CA HIS A 130 -12.32 7.11 8.39
C HIS A 130 -12.53 8.63 8.28
N ILE A 131 -11.63 9.35 7.62
CA ILE A 131 -11.72 10.81 7.41
C ILE A 131 -13.04 11.25 6.79
N PHE A 132 -13.66 10.44 5.91
CA PHE A 132 -14.95 10.79 5.31
C PHE A 132 -16.07 10.82 6.36
N TYR A 133 -16.11 9.82 7.26
CA TYR A 133 -17.10 9.76 8.34
C TYR A 133 -16.83 10.81 9.40
N GLN A 134 -15.56 10.98 9.78
CA GLN A 134 -15.10 12.00 10.71
C GLN A 134 -15.45 13.41 10.21
N LEU A 135 -15.20 13.71 8.94
CA LEU A 135 -15.53 15.01 8.35
C LEU A 135 -17.05 15.26 8.36
N LEU A 136 -17.86 14.29 7.93
CA LEU A 136 -19.32 14.43 7.87
C LEU A 136 -19.98 14.52 9.27
N ALA A 137 -19.47 13.80 10.27
CA ALA A 137 -19.97 13.82 11.64
C ALA A 137 -19.43 14.99 12.48
N GLY A 138 -18.15 15.32 12.31
CA GLY A 138 -17.38 16.18 13.19
C GLY A 138 -17.21 17.62 12.72
N SER A 139 -17.45 17.92 11.44
CA SER A 139 -17.49 19.30 10.98
C SER A 139 -18.63 20.08 11.65
N GLY A 140 -18.31 21.26 12.19
CA GLY A 140 -19.33 22.22 12.61
C GLY A 140 -20.05 22.83 11.40
N GLU A 141 -21.23 23.41 11.62
CA GLU A 141 -22.11 23.91 10.54
C GLU A 141 -21.43 24.93 9.60
N HIS A 142 -20.55 25.80 10.12
CA HIS A 142 -19.75 26.72 9.31
C HIS A 142 -18.86 25.95 8.32
N LEU A 143 -18.12 24.95 8.81
CA LEU A 143 -17.21 24.14 7.99
C LEU A 143 -17.97 23.26 6.99
N LYS A 144 -19.17 22.78 7.35
CA LYS A 144 -20.07 22.09 6.38
C LYS A 144 -20.48 23.00 5.24
N SER A 145 -20.83 24.25 5.53
CA SER A 145 -21.16 25.24 4.51
C SER A 145 -19.97 25.53 3.60
N ASP A 146 -18.79 25.82 4.17
CA ASP A 146 -17.57 26.14 3.41
C ASP A 146 -17.10 24.98 2.51
N LEU A 147 -17.30 23.74 2.97
CA LEU A 147 -16.92 22.53 2.26
C LEU A 147 -18.05 21.94 1.41
N LEU A 148 -19.21 22.58 1.35
CA LEU A 148 -20.41 22.13 0.60
C LEU A 148 -20.79 20.68 0.95
N LEU A 149 -20.79 20.35 2.25
CA LEU A 149 -21.07 19.00 2.76
C LEU A 149 -22.57 18.75 2.93
N ASP A 150 -23.00 17.58 2.48
CA ASP A 150 -24.36 17.04 2.59
C ASP A 150 -24.41 15.89 3.62
N GLY A 151 -25.57 15.27 3.86
CA GLY A 151 -25.69 14.12 4.77
C GLY A 151 -25.07 12.82 4.22
N PHE A 152 -24.76 11.85 5.08
CA PHE A 152 -24.11 10.57 4.71
C PHE A 152 -24.76 9.85 3.51
N ASN A 153 -26.09 9.81 3.46
CA ASN A 153 -26.84 9.10 2.41
C ASN A 153 -26.89 9.85 1.08
N ASN A 154 -26.38 11.09 1.04
CA ASN A 154 -26.35 11.92 -0.17
C ASN A 154 -25.05 11.73 -0.98
N TYR A 155 -24.22 10.73 -0.64
CA TYR A 155 -22.93 10.47 -1.28
C TYR A 155 -22.82 9.03 -1.81
N ARG A 156 -22.79 8.85 -3.13
CA ARG A 156 -22.67 7.52 -3.80
C ARG A 156 -21.42 6.73 -3.38
N PHE A 157 -20.32 7.42 -3.10
CA PHE A 157 -19.05 6.82 -2.66
C PHE A 157 -19.02 6.44 -1.17
N VAL A 158 -20.07 6.78 -0.41
CA VAL A 158 -20.35 6.24 0.93
C VAL A 158 -21.41 5.15 0.76
N SER A 159 -21.04 4.05 0.08
CA SER A 159 -22.01 3.15 -0.58
C SER A 159 -22.95 2.41 0.38
N ASN A 160 -22.56 2.25 1.65
CA ASN A 160 -23.37 1.63 2.70
C ASN A 160 -23.99 2.68 3.68
N GLY A 161 -23.92 3.97 3.37
CA GLY A 161 -24.38 5.05 4.26
C GLY A 161 -23.63 5.11 5.59
N TYR A 162 -24.32 5.53 6.65
CA TYR A 162 -23.75 5.58 8.01
C TYR A 162 -23.79 4.22 8.71
N ILE A 163 -22.67 3.48 8.66
CA ILE A 163 -22.37 2.34 9.53
C ILE A 163 -21.61 2.87 10.76
N PRO A 164 -21.97 2.59 12.02
CA PRO A 164 -21.17 2.96 13.20
C PRO A 164 -19.95 2.03 13.43
N ILE A 165 -18.93 2.53 14.13
CA ILE A 165 -17.86 1.72 14.75
C ILE A 165 -18.18 1.55 16.25
N PRO A 166 -18.22 0.32 16.79
CA PRO A 166 -18.44 0.11 18.22
C PRO A 166 -17.39 0.79 19.09
N GLY A 167 -17.84 1.54 20.11
CA GLY A 167 -16.95 2.17 21.10
C GLY A 167 -16.19 3.42 20.62
N GLN A 168 -16.47 3.93 19.41
CA GLN A 168 -15.87 5.17 18.90
C GLN A 168 -16.95 6.14 18.39
N GLN A 169 -16.67 7.44 18.44
CA GLN A 169 -17.52 8.47 17.82
C GLN A 169 -16.73 9.22 16.75
N ASP A 170 -17.24 9.24 15.53
CA ASP A 170 -16.57 9.88 14.39
C ASP A 170 -16.33 11.39 14.62
N LYS A 171 -17.19 12.05 15.41
CA LYS A 171 -17.03 13.45 15.81
C LYS A 171 -15.83 13.67 16.74
N ASP A 172 -15.65 12.81 17.74
CA ASP A 172 -14.55 12.93 18.69
C ASP A 172 -13.22 12.58 18.00
N ASN A 173 -13.23 11.52 17.16
CA ASN A 173 -12.09 11.13 16.33
C ASN A 173 -11.70 12.23 15.32
N PHE A 174 -12.65 13.02 14.81
CA PHE A 174 -12.36 14.19 13.97
C PHE A 174 -11.59 15.26 14.77
N GLN A 175 -12.06 15.59 15.98
CA GLN A 175 -11.40 16.57 16.84
C GLN A 175 -9.98 16.13 17.23
N GLU A 176 -9.79 14.86 17.59
CA GLU A 176 -8.46 14.27 17.83
C GLU A 176 -7.56 14.40 16.60
N THR A 177 -8.08 14.10 15.41
CA THR A 177 -7.33 14.22 14.14
C THR A 177 -6.92 15.67 13.86
N MET A 178 -7.81 16.64 14.08
CA MET A 178 -7.49 18.08 13.91
C MET A 178 -6.45 18.56 14.93
N GLU A 179 -6.56 18.15 16.20
CA GLU A 179 -5.56 18.48 17.21
C GLU A 179 -4.19 17.86 16.90
N ALA A 180 -4.17 16.59 16.44
CA ALA A 180 -2.96 15.93 15.98
C ALA A 180 -2.28 16.72 14.82
N MET A 181 -3.05 17.19 13.84
CA MET A 181 -2.54 18.05 12.76
C MET A 181 -1.94 19.36 13.28
N HIS A 182 -2.60 20.01 14.25
CA HIS A 182 -2.06 21.22 14.88
C HIS A 182 -0.75 20.97 15.65
N ILE A 183 -0.64 19.85 16.38
CA ILE A 183 0.61 19.45 17.07
C ILE A 183 1.72 19.13 16.04
N MET A 184 1.36 18.56 14.89
CA MET A 184 2.25 18.37 13.74
C MET A 184 2.55 19.65 12.95
N GLY A 185 2.09 20.81 13.44
CA GLY A 185 2.38 22.11 12.88
C GLY A 185 1.75 22.38 11.52
N PHE A 186 0.61 21.76 11.21
CA PHE A 186 -0.18 22.10 10.02
C PHE A 186 -0.85 23.48 10.20
N SER A 187 -0.77 24.32 9.17
CA SER A 187 -1.48 25.61 9.18
C SER A 187 -2.99 25.40 8.99
N HIS A 188 -3.80 26.37 9.41
CA HIS A 188 -5.25 26.32 9.20
C HIS A 188 -5.61 26.27 7.70
N GLU A 189 -4.84 26.98 6.85
CA GLU A 189 -5.02 26.93 5.39
C GLU A 189 -4.66 25.57 4.78
N GLU A 190 -3.59 24.91 5.28
CA GLU A 190 -3.23 23.55 4.87
C GLU A 190 -4.35 22.56 5.22
N ILE A 191 -4.85 22.60 6.45
CA ILE A 191 -5.95 21.73 6.93
C ILE A 191 -7.21 21.98 6.09
N LEU A 192 -7.64 23.23 5.93
CA LEU A 192 -8.84 23.56 5.15
C LEU A 192 -8.70 23.12 3.69
N SER A 193 -7.51 23.27 3.09
CA SER A 193 -7.23 22.82 1.72
C SER A 193 -7.30 21.30 1.58
N MET A 194 -6.79 20.54 2.57
CA MET A 194 -6.96 19.08 2.61
C MET A 194 -8.44 18.69 2.68
N LEU A 195 -9.22 19.31 3.58
CA LEU A 195 -10.63 18.98 3.77
C LEU A 195 -11.49 19.35 2.55
N LYS A 196 -11.13 20.41 1.81
CA LYS A 196 -11.71 20.71 0.48
C LYS A 196 -11.47 19.58 -0.51
N VAL A 197 -10.28 18.98 -0.53
CA VAL A 197 -9.99 17.82 -1.40
C VAL A 197 -10.74 16.56 -0.95
N VAL A 198 -10.90 16.33 0.36
CA VAL A 198 -11.75 15.22 0.88
C VAL A 198 -13.22 15.42 0.46
N SER A 199 -13.77 16.62 0.62
CA SER A 199 -15.13 16.94 0.14
C SER A 199 -15.26 16.78 -1.39
N ALA A 200 -14.29 17.25 -2.15
CA ALA A 200 -14.26 17.08 -3.61
C ALA A 200 -14.30 15.60 -4.02
N VAL A 201 -13.59 14.70 -3.31
CA VAL A 201 -13.65 13.24 -3.54
C VAL A 201 -15.07 12.70 -3.33
N LEU A 202 -15.79 13.16 -2.31
CA LEU A 202 -17.21 12.81 -2.13
C LEU A 202 -18.10 13.36 -3.27
N GLN A 203 -17.90 14.62 -3.67
CA GLN A 203 -18.71 15.28 -4.72
C GLN A 203 -18.49 14.68 -6.11
N PHE A 204 -17.31 14.12 -6.42
CA PHE A 204 -17.09 13.34 -7.66
C PHE A 204 -18.12 12.20 -7.79
N GLY A 205 -18.45 11.50 -6.70
CA GLY A 205 -19.40 10.39 -6.72
C GLY A 205 -20.85 10.79 -7.02
N ASN A 206 -21.18 12.06 -6.83
CA ASN A 206 -22.52 12.61 -7.07
C ASN A 206 -22.71 13.14 -8.50
N ILE A 207 -21.67 13.15 -9.32
CA ILE A 207 -21.80 13.45 -10.75
C ILE A 207 -22.51 12.28 -11.42
N THR A 208 -23.59 12.58 -12.15
CA THR A 208 -24.36 11.56 -12.87
C THR A 208 -24.38 11.86 -14.37
N PHE A 209 -24.07 10.83 -15.17
CA PHE A 209 -24.15 10.89 -16.63
C PHE A 209 -25.38 10.13 -17.12
N LYS A 210 -26.05 10.66 -18.14
CA LYS A 210 -27.10 9.97 -18.88
C LYS A 210 -26.65 9.74 -20.31
N LYS A 211 -26.89 8.52 -20.81
CA LYS A 211 -26.80 8.22 -22.25
C LYS A 211 -27.84 9.04 -22.99
N GLU A 212 -27.46 9.69 -24.08
CA GLU A 212 -28.42 10.39 -24.94
C GLU A 212 -29.37 9.41 -25.65
N ARG A 213 -30.52 9.91 -26.13
CA ARG A 213 -31.50 9.07 -26.86
C ARG A 213 -31.11 8.81 -28.32
N ASN A 214 -30.40 9.76 -28.94
CA ASN A 214 -30.13 9.78 -30.37
C ASN A 214 -28.66 9.44 -30.70
N THR A 215 -27.80 9.38 -29.68
CA THR A 215 -26.37 9.08 -29.80
C THR A 215 -25.95 8.18 -28.63
N ASP A 216 -24.86 7.42 -28.78
CA ASP A 216 -24.28 6.65 -27.65
C ASP A 216 -23.46 7.53 -26.67
N GLN A 217 -23.59 8.86 -26.76
CA GLN A 217 -22.76 9.80 -26.00
C GLN A 217 -23.28 10.04 -24.58
N ALA A 218 -22.38 10.45 -23.70
CA ALA A 218 -22.69 10.92 -22.36
C ALA A 218 -23.18 12.38 -22.37
N SER A 219 -24.23 12.64 -21.60
CA SER A 219 -24.70 13.98 -21.26
C SER A 219 -24.69 14.17 -19.73
N MET A 220 -24.49 15.41 -19.28
CA MET A 220 -24.57 15.80 -17.86
C MET A 220 -25.76 16.75 -17.67
N PRO A 221 -27.00 16.22 -17.53
CA PRO A 221 -28.22 17.04 -17.50
C PRO A 221 -28.39 17.81 -16.18
N GLU A 222 -27.84 17.29 -15.09
CA GLU A 222 -27.75 17.98 -13.80
C GLU A 222 -26.27 18.19 -13.48
N ASN A 223 -25.86 19.46 -13.36
CA ASN A 223 -24.47 19.83 -13.11
C ASN A 223 -24.22 20.37 -11.69
N THR A 224 -25.21 20.33 -10.78
CA THR A 224 -25.10 20.82 -9.40
C THR A 224 -23.89 20.22 -8.66
N ALA A 225 -23.71 18.89 -8.71
CA ALA A 225 -22.57 18.21 -8.12
C ALA A 225 -21.23 18.62 -8.78
N ALA A 226 -21.22 18.78 -10.10
CA ALA A 226 -20.04 19.24 -10.83
C ALA A 226 -19.70 20.70 -10.52
N GLN A 227 -20.69 21.57 -10.27
CA GLN A 227 -20.48 22.95 -9.81
C GLN A 227 -19.89 22.97 -8.39
N LYS A 228 -20.45 22.21 -7.44
CA LYS A 228 -19.89 22.03 -6.08
C LYS A 228 -18.42 21.58 -6.16
N LEU A 229 -18.14 20.54 -6.96
CA LEU A 229 -16.78 20.03 -7.20
C LEU A 229 -15.84 21.10 -7.78
N CYS A 230 -16.26 21.78 -8.85
CA CYS A 230 -15.44 22.79 -9.52
C CYS A 230 -15.16 23.98 -8.60
N HIS A 231 -16.11 24.39 -7.76
CA HIS A 231 -15.89 25.42 -6.75
C HIS A 231 -14.82 25.00 -5.71
N LEU A 232 -14.93 23.79 -5.16
CA LEU A 232 -13.98 23.25 -4.18
C LEU A 232 -12.55 23.12 -4.73
N LEU A 233 -12.40 22.80 -6.02
CA LEU A 233 -11.11 22.60 -6.70
C LEU A 233 -10.61 23.84 -7.46
N GLY A 234 -11.36 24.95 -7.50
CA GLY A 234 -10.99 26.16 -8.23
C GLY A 234 -10.98 26.00 -9.78
N LEU A 235 -11.86 25.16 -10.32
CA LEU A 235 -11.94 24.83 -11.75
C LEU A 235 -13.09 25.57 -12.45
N ASN A 236 -12.95 25.80 -13.77
CA ASN A 236 -14.05 26.29 -14.60
C ASN A 236 -15.00 25.14 -14.97
N ILE A 237 -16.29 25.28 -14.63
CA ILE A 237 -17.31 24.24 -14.89
C ILE A 237 -17.46 23.90 -16.38
N MET A 238 -17.39 24.88 -17.29
CA MET A 238 -17.55 24.63 -18.72
C MET A 238 -16.35 23.85 -19.29
N GLU A 239 -15.14 24.15 -18.80
CA GLU A 239 -13.93 23.43 -19.20
C GLU A 239 -13.90 22.02 -18.62
N PHE A 240 -14.31 21.85 -17.36
CA PHE A 240 -14.43 20.54 -16.72
C PHE A 240 -15.45 19.65 -17.45
N THR A 241 -16.67 20.13 -17.68
CA THR A 241 -17.70 19.36 -18.41
C THR A 241 -17.24 19.00 -19.83
N ARG A 242 -16.56 19.93 -20.54
CA ARG A 242 -15.97 19.64 -21.86
C ARG A 242 -14.86 18.58 -21.78
N ALA A 243 -13.96 18.68 -20.80
CA ALA A 243 -12.85 17.73 -20.63
C ALA A 243 -13.32 16.31 -20.31
N ILE A 244 -14.44 16.15 -19.58
CA ILE A 244 -15.02 14.83 -19.28
C ILE A 244 -15.84 14.28 -20.45
N LEU A 245 -16.72 15.08 -21.06
CA LEU A 245 -17.65 14.59 -22.09
C LEU A 245 -17.04 14.54 -23.50
N THR A 246 -16.19 15.51 -23.84
CA THR A 246 -15.60 15.71 -25.18
C THR A 246 -14.09 16.03 -25.12
N PRO A 247 -13.26 15.18 -24.47
CA PRO A 247 -11.82 15.39 -24.38
C PRO A 247 -11.16 15.55 -25.76
N ARG A 248 -10.21 16.48 -25.82
CA ARG A 248 -9.32 16.67 -26.97
C ARG A 248 -8.11 15.76 -26.83
N ILE A 249 -8.18 14.59 -27.46
CA ILE A 249 -7.13 13.56 -27.42
C ILE A 249 -6.11 13.77 -28.55
N LYS A 250 -4.84 13.43 -28.29
CA LYS A 250 -3.80 13.42 -29.33
C LYS A 250 -3.75 12.05 -29.99
N VAL A 251 -3.81 12.01 -31.33
CA VAL A 251 -3.74 10.77 -32.12
C VAL A 251 -2.64 10.95 -33.15
N GLY A 252 -1.52 10.25 -32.97
CA GLY A 252 -0.31 10.46 -33.76
C GLY A 252 0.23 11.89 -33.61
N ARG A 253 0.12 12.70 -34.67
CA ARG A 253 0.54 14.12 -34.68
C ARG A 253 -0.61 15.09 -34.38
N ASP A 254 -1.85 14.68 -34.63
CA ASP A 254 -3.03 15.55 -34.61
C ASP A 254 -3.81 15.48 -33.30
N TYR A 255 -4.74 16.42 -33.13
CA TYR A 255 -5.66 16.45 -31.99
C TYR A 255 -7.11 16.31 -32.43
N VAL A 256 -7.77 15.26 -31.96
CA VAL A 256 -9.17 14.93 -32.27
C VAL A 256 -10.03 15.17 -31.02
N GLN A 257 -11.21 15.76 -31.18
CA GLN A 257 -12.22 15.77 -30.12
C GLN A 257 -13.03 14.47 -30.19
N LYS A 258 -13.10 13.73 -29.08
CA LYS A 258 -13.83 12.46 -29.00
C LYS A 258 -14.89 12.53 -27.91
N ALA A 259 -16.16 12.45 -28.31
CA ALA A 259 -17.26 12.28 -27.35
C ALA A 259 -17.12 10.93 -26.62
N GLN A 260 -17.32 10.95 -25.30
CA GLN A 260 -17.29 9.75 -24.46
C GLN A 260 -18.68 9.10 -24.38
N THR A 261 -18.74 7.78 -24.20
CA THR A 261 -19.96 7.11 -23.76
C THR A 261 -20.21 7.35 -22.28
N LYS A 262 -21.41 7.02 -21.79
CA LYS A 262 -21.77 7.16 -20.38
C LYS A 262 -20.81 6.38 -19.46
N GLU A 263 -20.45 5.16 -19.85
CA GLU A 263 -19.57 4.26 -19.11
C GLU A 263 -18.14 4.79 -19.06
N GLN A 264 -17.66 5.40 -20.14
CA GLN A 264 -16.36 6.06 -20.20
C GLN A 264 -16.31 7.30 -19.30
N ALA A 265 -17.38 8.10 -19.27
CA ALA A 265 -17.49 9.27 -18.38
C ALA A 265 -17.60 8.89 -16.89
N ASP A 266 -18.42 7.87 -16.57
CA ASP A 266 -18.50 7.26 -15.22
C ASP A 266 -17.09 6.79 -14.77
N PHE A 267 -16.38 6.03 -15.62
CA PHE A 267 -15.04 5.53 -15.32
C PHE A 267 -14.01 6.67 -15.15
N ALA A 268 -14.06 7.71 -15.99
CA ALA A 268 -13.15 8.86 -15.90
C ALA A 268 -13.32 9.61 -14.57
N VAL A 269 -14.56 9.86 -14.13
CA VAL A 269 -14.86 10.48 -12.84
C VAL A 269 -14.39 9.61 -11.67
N GLU A 270 -14.67 8.30 -11.70
CA GLU A 270 -14.17 7.38 -10.67
C GLU A 270 -12.63 7.33 -10.62
N ALA A 271 -11.95 7.33 -11.77
CA ALA A 271 -10.50 7.36 -11.87
C ALA A 271 -9.91 8.67 -11.31
N LEU A 272 -10.53 9.82 -11.59
CA LEU A 272 -10.14 11.12 -11.05
C LEU A 272 -10.31 11.19 -9.53
N ALA A 273 -11.40 10.65 -8.98
CA ALA A 273 -11.61 10.57 -7.53
C ALA A 273 -10.52 9.73 -6.84
N LYS A 274 -10.26 8.52 -7.35
CA LYS A 274 -9.18 7.61 -6.87
C LYS A 274 -7.80 8.28 -6.92
N ALA A 275 -7.47 8.95 -8.02
CA ALA A 275 -6.19 9.64 -8.21
C ALA A 275 -6.06 10.89 -7.32
N THR A 276 -7.15 11.61 -7.09
CA THR A 276 -7.18 12.80 -6.22
C THR A 276 -6.93 12.40 -4.77
N TYR A 277 -7.60 11.36 -4.28
CA TYR A 277 -7.39 10.85 -2.92
C TYR A 277 -5.98 10.29 -2.71
N GLU A 278 -5.46 9.52 -3.68
CA GLU A 278 -4.09 8.99 -3.62
C GLU A 278 -3.04 10.13 -3.55
N ARG A 279 -3.23 11.21 -4.33
CA ARG A 279 -2.33 12.38 -4.31
C ARG A 279 -2.40 13.14 -2.99
N LEU A 280 -3.60 13.32 -2.42
CA LEU A 280 -3.79 13.89 -1.09
C LEU A 280 -3.05 13.08 -0.02
N PHE A 281 -3.20 11.75 -0.02
CA PHE A 281 -2.54 10.88 0.94
C PHE A 281 -1.01 10.94 0.82
N ARG A 282 -0.46 10.90 -0.41
CA ARG A 282 0.99 11.05 -0.65
C ARG A 282 1.52 12.41 -0.19
N TRP A 283 0.77 13.48 -0.41
CA TRP A 283 1.13 14.82 0.07
C TRP A 283 1.11 14.91 1.60
N LEU A 284 0.10 14.31 2.23
CA LEU A 284 -0.06 14.25 3.69
C LEU A 284 1.13 13.56 4.36
N VAL A 285 1.55 12.39 3.85
CA VAL A 285 2.74 11.66 4.32
C VAL A 285 3.99 12.51 4.17
N HIS A 286 4.19 13.17 3.02
CA HIS A 286 5.33 14.07 2.82
C HIS A 286 5.32 15.26 3.80
N ARG A 287 4.14 15.83 4.07
CA ARG A 287 3.97 16.95 5.01
C ARG A 287 4.20 16.55 6.47
N ILE A 288 3.86 15.31 6.84
CA ILE A 288 4.21 14.68 8.12
C ILE A 288 5.72 14.51 8.23
N ASN A 289 6.37 13.92 7.23
CA ASN A 289 7.83 13.71 7.25
C ASN A 289 8.60 15.03 7.37
N LYS A 290 8.13 16.12 6.74
CA LYS A 290 8.71 17.46 6.88
C LYS A 290 8.68 18.00 8.32
N ALA A 291 7.73 17.56 9.16
CA ALA A 291 7.68 17.93 10.58
C ALA A 291 8.57 17.03 11.47
N LEU A 292 8.72 15.75 11.10
CA LEU A 292 9.53 14.77 11.81
C LEU A 292 11.03 14.83 11.47
N ASP A 293 11.40 15.34 10.30
CA ASP A 293 12.79 15.51 9.86
C ASP A 293 13.37 16.85 10.34
N ARG A 294 13.67 16.91 11.65
CA ARG A 294 14.16 18.13 12.31
C ARG A 294 15.66 18.38 12.14
N THR A 295 16.45 17.39 11.72
CA THR A 295 17.92 17.51 11.66
C THR A 295 18.51 17.06 10.33
N LYS A 296 19.15 17.99 9.61
CA LYS A 296 19.98 17.69 8.42
C LYS A 296 21.21 16.81 8.69
N ARG A 297 21.43 16.37 9.93
CA ARG A 297 22.51 15.44 10.28
C ARG A 297 22.01 14.02 9.99
N GLN A 298 22.74 13.28 9.18
CA GLN A 298 22.49 11.84 9.04
C GLN A 298 22.63 11.18 10.42
N GLY A 299 21.63 10.38 10.79
CA GLY A 299 21.70 9.56 12.00
C GLY A 299 22.84 8.55 11.91
N ALA A 300 23.37 8.13 13.07
CA ALA A 300 24.42 7.12 13.14
C ALA A 300 23.87 5.70 12.95
N SER A 301 22.59 5.50 13.27
CA SER A 301 21.81 4.29 13.01
C SER A 301 20.32 4.61 12.96
N PHE A 302 19.50 3.63 12.56
CA PHE A 302 18.04 3.70 12.63
C PHE A 302 17.39 2.39 13.13
N ILE A 303 16.16 2.53 13.63
CA ILE A 303 15.23 1.41 13.85
C ILE A 303 14.04 1.60 12.90
N GLY A 304 13.83 0.64 12.01
CA GLY A 304 12.72 0.63 11.05
C GLY A 304 11.55 -0.23 11.51
N ILE A 305 10.40 0.37 11.80
CA ILE A 305 9.21 -0.36 12.27
C ILE A 305 8.24 -0.54 11.10
N LEU A 306 7.95 -1.79 10.73
CA LEU A 306 7.00 -2.13 9.67
C LEU A 306 5.63 -2.44 10.26
N ASP A 307 4.62 -1.70 9.80
CA ASP A 307 3.20 -1.98 10.01
C ASP A 307 2.49 -2.01 8.66
N ILE A 308 1.89 -3.14 8.30
CA ILE A 308 1.28 -3.36 7.00
C ILE A 308 -0.09 -4.03 7.14
N ALA A 309 -0.95 -3.87 6.14
CA ALA A 309 -2.18 -4.65 6.03
C ALA A 309 -1.88 -6.15 6.22
N GLY A 310 -2.64 -6.81 7.09
CA GLY A 310 -2.46 -8.24 7.35
C GLY A 310 -2.97 -9.08 6.19
N PHE A 311 -2.72 -10.38 6.27
CA PHE A 311 -3.36 -11.34 5.38
C PHE A 311 -4.89 -11.25 5.50
N GLU A 312 -5.58 -11.22 4.37
CA GLU A 312 -7.03 -10.98 4.25
C GLU A 312 -7.71 -11.97 3.32
N ILE A 313 -8.87 -12.46 3.76
CA ILE A 313 -9.74 -13.36 3.00
C ILE A 313 -11.17 -12.90 3.25
N PHE A 314 -11.85 -12.50 2.18
CA PHE A 314 -13.27 -12.13 2.12
C PHE A 314 -14.00 -13.01 1.10
N GLU A 315 -15.33 -12.86 0.98
CA GLU A 315 -16.13 -13.51 -0.07
C GLU A 315 -15.71 -13.08 -1.48
N LEU A 316 -15.33 -11.81 -1.65
CA LEU A 316 -14.78 -11.25 -2.88
C LEU A 316 -13.46 -10.57 -2.57
N ASN A 317 -12.39 -11.09 -3.17
CA ASN A 317 -11.03 -10.56 -3.04
C ASN A 317 -10.62 -9.98 -4.40
N SER A 318 -10.29 -8.69 -4.44
CA SER A 318 -9.84 -8.03 -5.68
C SER A 318 -8.33 -8.12 -5.85
N PHE A 319 -7.82 -7.51 -6.93
CA PHE A 319 -6.39 -7.35 -7.18
C PHE A 319 -5.64 -6.73 -5.98
N GLU A 320 -6.26 -5.80 -5.27
CA GLU A 320 -5.69 -5.20 -4.06
C GLU A 320 -5.48 -6.23 -2.93
N GLN A 321 -6.39 -7.17 -2.71
CA GLN A 321 -6.18 -8.25 -1.73
C GLN A 321 -5.11 -9.25 -2.20
N LEU A 322 -5.08 -9.61 -3.49
CA LEU A 322 -4.00 -10.44 -4.05
C LEU A 322 -2.62 -9.80 -3.76
N CYS A 323 -2.50 -8.50 -4.05
CA CYS A 323 -1.34 -7.70 -3.70
C CYS A 323 -1.01 -7.77 -2.20
N ILE A 324 -1.94 -7.40 -1.30
CA ILE A 324 -1.72 -7.41 0.16
C ILE A 324 -1.23 -8.79 0.64
N ASN A 325 -1.89 -9.86 0.21
CA ASN A 325 -1.53 -11.23 0.59
C ASN A 325 -0.16 -11.64 0.05
N TYR A 326 0.18 -11.27 -1.19
CA TYR A 326 1.50 -11.48 -1.77
C TYR A 326 2.63 -10.76 -0.99
N THR A 327 2.39 -9.57 -0.45
CA THR A 327 3.37 -8.96 0.47
C THR A 327 3.49 -9.74 1.78
N ASN A 328 2.39 -10.22 2.36
CA ASN A 328 2.44 -11.05 3.57
C ASN A 328 3.22 -12.36 3.30
N GLU A 329 3.05 -12.98 2.14
CA GLU A 329 3.84 -14.15 1.68
C GLU A 329 5.33 -13.83 1.64
N LYS A 330 5.72 -12.69 1.06
CA LYS A 330 7.13 -12.24 1.03
C LYS A 330 7.71 -11.92 2.39
N LEU A 331 6.91 -11.39 3.32
CA LEU A 331 7.34 -11.16 4.71
C LEU A 331 7.49 -12.47 5.48
N GLN A 332 6.64 -13.48 5.22
CA GLN A 332 6.81 -14.82 5.77
C GLN A 332 8.06 -15.49 5.19
N GLN A 333 8.31 -15.40 3.88
CA GLN A 333 9.53 -15.93 3.27
C GLN A 333 10.80 -15.25 3.79
N LEU A 334 10.76 -13.94 4.04
CA LEU A 334 11.87 -13.24 4.70
C LEU A 334 12.13 -13.79 6.11
N PHE A 335 11.08 -14.02 6.91
CA PHE A 335 11.23 -14.69 8.20
C PHE A 335 11.81 -16.09 8.05
N ASN A 336 11.29 -16.91 7.12
CA ASN A 336 11.78 -18.27 6.92
C ASN A 336 13.28 -18.25 6.55
N HIS A 337 13.67 -17.41 5.60
CA HIS A 337 15.06 -17.26 5.18
C HIS A 337 15.97 -16.75 6.32
N THR A 338 15.55 -15.75 7.08
CA THR A 338 16.38 -15.23 8.19
C THR A 338 16.48 -16.22 9.35
N MET A 339 15.37 -16.82 9.79
CA MET A 339 15.35 -17.72 10.94
C MET A 339 15.93 -19.11 10.65
N PHE A 340 15.67 -19.69 9.47
CA PHE A 340 16.04 -21.07 9.15
C PHE A 340 17.30 -21.18 8.28
N ILE A 341 17.56 -20.24 7.37
CA ILE A 341 18.68 -20.35 6.41
C ILE A 341 19.90 -19.57 6.91
N LEU A 342 19.78 -18.24 7.04
CA LEU A 342 20.90 -17.37 7.45
C LEU A 342 21.48 -17.75 8.82
N GLU A 343 20.64 -18.19 9.75
CA GLU A 343 21.05 -18.67 11.08
C GLU A 343 22.01 -19.87 10.98
N GLN A 344 21.70 -20.85 10.10
CA GLN A 344 22.51 -22.05 9.92
C GLN A 344 23.76 -21.79 9.05
N GLU A 345 23.66 -20.89 8.06
CA GLU A 345 24.81 -20.43 7.28
C GLU A 345 25.85 -19.72 8.16
N GLU A 346 25.43 -18.96 9.17
CA GLU A 346 26.35 -18.33 10.12
C GLU A 346 27.07 -19.38 10.98
N TYR A 347 26.36 -20.40 11.49
CA TYR A 347 27.01 -21.47 12.26
C TYR A 347 28.08 -22.19 11.44
N GLN A 348 27.84 -22.44 10.16
CA GLN A 348 28.83 -23.01 9.23
C GLN A 348 30.01 -22.05 9.00
N ARG A 349 29.75 -20.74 8.87
CA ARG A 349 30.77 -19.69 8.66
C ARG A 349 31.71 -19.53 9.86
N GLU A 350 31.16 -19.56 11.06
CA GLU A 350 31.90 -19.52 12.33
C GLU A 350 32.56 -20.88 12.68
N GLY A 351 32.35 -21.92 11.88
CA GLY A 351 32.92 -23.25 12.11
C GLY A 351 32.34 -23.98 13.33
N ILE A 352 31.13 -23.62 13.75
CA ILE A 352 30.41 -24.28 14.85
C ILE A 352 29.93 -25.64 14.36
N GLU A 353 30.12 -26.68 15.17
CA GLU A 353 29.63 -28.03 14.87
C GLU A 353 28.09 -28.02 14.85
N TRP A 354 27.53 -28.03 13.64
CA TRP A 354 26.08 -27.96 13.42
C TRP A 354 25.66 -28.88 12.28
N ASN A 355 24.67 -29.74 12.54
CA ASN A 355 24.03 -30.54 11.52
C ASN A 355 22.91 -29.73 10.88
N PHE A 356 22.97 -29.49 9.56
CA PHE A 356 21.93 -28.75 8.86
C PHE A 356 20.56 -29.43 9.00
N ILE A 357 19.57 -28.67 9.46
CA ILE A 357 18.18 -29.12 9.61
C ILE A 357 17.34 -28.42 8.55
N ASP A 358 16.81 -29.19 7.61
CA ASP A 358 15.76 -28.71 6.71
C ASP A 358 14.40 -28.77 7.43
N PHE A 359 13.68 -27.65 7.42
CA PHE A 359 12.35 -27.53 8.00
C PHE A 359 11.23 -27.59 6.94
N GLY A 360 11.57 -27.61 5.65
CA GLY A 360 10.61 -27.67 4.54
C GLY A 360 9.73 -26.41 4.38
N LEU A 361 10.04 -25.32 5.10
CA LEU A 361 9.27 -24.07 5.10
C LEU A 361 9.79 -23.10 4.02
N ASP A 362 9.62 -23.45 2.76
CA ASP A 362 9.94 -22.57 1.61
C ASP A 362 8.68 -22.15 0.85
N LEU A 363 8.47 -20.84 0.75
CA LEU A 363 7.35 -20.20 0.04
C LEU A 363 7.78 -19.63 -1.32
N GLN A 364 9.05 -19.77 -1.70
CA GLN A 364 9.57 -19.28 -2.97
C GLN A 364 8.77 -19.78 -4.20
N PRO A 365 8.26 -21.04 -4.26
CA PRO A 365 7.40 -21.48 -5.36
C PRO A 365 6.08 -20.70 -5.48
N CYS A 366 5.47 -20.32 -4.35
CA CYS A 366 4.24 -19.51 -4.34
C CYS A 366 4.52 -18.05 -4.76
N ILE A 367 5.63 -17.49 -4.26
CA ILE A 367 6.09 -16.15 -4.63
C ILE A 367 6.40 -16.07 -6.13
N ASP A 368 7.12 -17.06 -6.67
CA ASP A 368 7.45 -17.15 -8.08
C ASP A 368 6.20 -17.26 -8.96
N LEU A 369 5.22 -18.08 -8.58
CA LEU A 369 3.95 -18.19 -9.29
C LEU A 369 3.25 -16.83 -9.46
N ILE A 370 3.41 -15.91 -8.51
CA ILE A 370 2.85 -14.55 -8.59
C ILE A 370 3.77 -13.59 -9.36
N GLU A 371 5.07 -13.58 -9.05
CA GLU A 371 5.97 -12.50 -9.48
C GLU A 371 6.95 -12.82 -10.62
N ARG A 372 7.13 -14.09 -10.98
CA ARG A 372 8.19 -14.48 -11.94
C ARG A 372 8.00 -13.73 -13.26
N PRO A 373 9.01 -13.00 -13.76
CA PRO A 373 8.82 -12.12 -14.92
C PRO A 373 8.75 -12.88 -16.25
N ALA A 374 9.33 -14.09 -16.32
CA ALA A 374 9.34 -14.96 -17.49
C ALA A 374 9.73 -16.39 -17.10
N ASN A 375 9.40 -17.36 -17.97
CA ASN A 375 9.84 -18.76 -17.93
C ASN A 375 9.39 -19.61 -16.70
N PRO A 376 8.11 -19.99 -16.61
CA PRO A 376 6.95 -19.32 -17.20
C PRO A 376 6.68 -17.97 -16.50
N PRO A 377 5.92 -17.05 -17.11
CA PRO A 377 5.48 -15.83 -16.44
C PRO A 377 4.55 -16.14 -15.26
N GLY A 378 4.63 -15.33 -14.20
CA GLY A 378 3.71 -15.38 -13.06
C GLY A 378 2.48 -14.51 -13.26
N VAL A 379 1.52 -14.61 -12.34
CA VAL A 379 0.21 -13.91 -12.37
C VAL A 379 0.34 -12.43 -12.75
N LEU A 380 1.31 -11.71 -12.15
CA LEU A 380 1.48 -10.27 -12.39
C LEU A 380 2.03 -9.96 -13.79
N ALA A 381 2.90 -10.81 -14.35
CA ALA A 381 3.44 -10.62 -15.69
C ALA A 381 2.36 -10.87 -16.76
N LEU A 382 1.55 -11.92 -16.58
CA LEU A 382 0.42 -12.22 -17.46
C LEU A 382 -0.64 -11.12 -17.43
N LEU A 383 -0.92 -10.55 -16.25
CA LEU A 383 -1.85 -9.43 -16.12
C LEU A 383 -1.31 -8.15 -16.79
N ASP A 384 -0.01 -7.88 -16.67
CA ASP A 384 0.64 -6.75 -17.35
C ASP A 384 0.53 -6.86 -18.87
N GLU A 385 0.76 -8.06 -19.42
CA GLU A 385 0.62 -8.33 -20.86
C GLU A 385 -0.83 -8.16 -21.34
N GLU A 386 -1.80 -8.80 -20.68
CA GLU A 386 -3.22 -8.66 -21.03
C GLU A 386 -3.69 -7.20 -20.96
N CYS A 387 -3.21 -6.43 -19.98
CA CYS A 387 -3.50 -4.99 -19.87
C CYS A 387 -2.99 -4.14 -21.05
N TRP A 388 -2.09 -4.67 -21.88
CA TRP A 388 -1.60 -4.01 -23.10
C TRP A 388 -2.37 -4.43 -24.36
N PHE A 389 -3.16 -5.52 -24.33
CA PHE A 389 -3.92 -6.00 -25.50
C PHE A 389 -5.29 -5.29 -25.62
N PRO A 390 -5.59 -4.54 -26.71
CA PRO A 390 -6.81 -3.73 -26.82
C PRO A 390 -8.16 -4.48 -26.81
N LYS A 391 -8.15 -5.81 -26.85
CA LYS A 391 -9.32 -6.69 -26.82
C LYS A 391 -9.28 -7.72 -25.69
N ALA A 392 -8.30 -7.63 -24.78
CA ALA A 392 -8.25 -8.48 -23.60
C ALA A 392 -9.46 -8.20 -22.69
N THR A 393 -9.80 -9.21 -21.90
CA THR A 393 -10.89 -9.20 -20.93
C THR A 393 -10.45 -9.96 -19.69
N ASP A 394 -11.10 -9.75 -18.55
CA ASP A 394 -10.82 -10.53 -17.35
C ASP A 394 -10.96 -12.04 -17.59
N LYS A 395 -11.84 -12.44 -18.53
CA LYS A 395 -11.96 -13.82 -18.98
C LYS A 395 -10.74 -14.29 -19.78
N SER A 396 -10.25 -13.53 -20.77
CA SER A 396 -9.05 -13.96 -21.53
C SER A 396 -7.82 -14.06 -20.64
N PHE A 397 -7.71 -13.18 -19.64
CA PHE A 397 -6.68 -13.28 -18.61
C PHE A 397 -6.79 -14.57 -17.79
N VAL A 398 -8.00 -14.92 -17.30
CA VAL A 398 -8.21 -16.16 -16.54
C VAL A 398 -8.00 -17.41 -17.40
N ASP A 399 -8.49 -17.41 -18.64
CA ASP A 399 -8.30 -18.51 -19.58
C ASP A 399 -6.79 -18.69 -19.87
N LYS A 400 -6.05 -17.61 -20.17
CA LYS A 400 -4.58 -17.63 -20.36
C LYS A 400 -3.84 -18.11 -19.11
N LEU A 401 -4.25 -17.66 -17.91
CA LEU A 401 -3.67 -18.09 -16.64
C LEU A 401 -3.88 -19.58 -16.39
N ALA A 402 -5.05 -20.11 -16.74
CA ALA A 402 -5.37 -21.54 -16.61
C ALA A 402 -4.60 -22.38 -17.65
N ASP A 403 -4.57 -21.94 -18.91
CA ASP A 403 -3.96 -22.67 -20.02
C ASP A 403 -2.42 -22.72 -19.89
N GLU A 404 -1.76 -21.61 -19.54
CA GLU A 404 -0.31 -21.58 -19.27
C GLU A 404 0.09 -22.38 -18.02
N TRP A 405 -0.86 -22.68 -17.12
CA TRP A 405 -0.63 -23.55 -15.96
C TRP A 405 -0.96 -25.03 -16.22
N LEU A 406 -1.71 -25.36 -17.28
CA LEU A 406 -2.17 -26.72 -17.54
C LEU A 406 -1.32 -27.50 -18.55
N MET A 407 -0.66 -26.87 -19.54
CA MET A 407 0.29 -27.61 -20.40
C MET A 407 1.35 -26.78 -21.12
N LYS A 408 2.47 -27.45 -21.42
CA LYS A 408 3.49 -26.96 -22.36
C LYS A 408 2.94 -26.89 -23.79
N ASN A 409 3.37 -25.86 -24.51
CA ASN A 409 3.46 -25.74 -25.98
C ASN A 409 2.26 -26.18 -26.84
N MET A 410 1.64 -25.22 -27.53
CA MET A 410 1.09 -25.41 -28.88
C MET A 410 1.28 -24.15 -29.74
N ASP A 411 2.26 -24.17 -30.64
CA ASP A 411 2.33 -23.27 -31.81
C ASP A 411 1.35 -23.74 -32.90
N PRO A 412 0.91 -22.83 -33.80
CA PRO A 412 1.11 -23.13 -35.23
C PRO A 412 1.31 -21.91 -36.16
N LEU A 413 2.45 -21.82 -36.86
CA LEU A 413 2.51 -21.91 -38.36
C LEU A 413 3.91 -21.69 -39.01
N ASN A 414 4.58 -22.81 -39.33
CA ASN A 414 5.34 -23.11 -40.56
C ASN A 414 6.41 -22.11 -41.12
N ASP A 415 7.67 -22.32 -40.73
CA ASP A 415 8.88 -21.60 -41.18
C ASP A 415 9.33 -21.84 -42.64
N ASN A 416 8.72 -22.79 -43.35
CA ASN A 416 9.21 -23.21 -44.67
C ASN A 416 9.04 -22.12 -45.75
N VAL A 417 8.17 -21.13 -45.55
CA VAL A 417 7.97 -20.02 -46.51
C VAL A 417 9.05 -18.94 -46.35
N ALA A 418 9.43 -18.59 -45.13
CA ALA A 418 10.47 -17.59 -44.86
C ALA A 418 11.86 -18.06 -45.37
N THR A 419 12.18 -19.33 -45.16
CA THR A 419 13.42 -19.93 -45.64
C THR A 419 13.51 -19.95 -47.17
N LEU A 420 12.37 -20.19 -47.85
CA LEU A 420 12.30 -20.22 -49.32
C LEU A 420 12.52 -18.83 -49.94
N LEU A 421 12.02 -17.77 -49.29
CA LEU A 421 12.18 -16.39 -49.74
C LEU A 421 13.61 -15.86 -49.52
N HIS A 422 14.26 -16.26 -48.43
CA HIS A 422 15.69 -15.97 -48.21
C HIS A 422 16.60 -16.67 -49.24
N GLN A 423 16.21 -17.87 -49.71
CA GLN A 423 16.93 -18.64 -50.74
C GLN A 423 16.54 -18.25 -52.19
N SER A 424 15.82 -17.15 -52.39
CA SER A 424 15.40 -16.67 -53.71
C SER A 424 16.61 -16.41 -54.63
N SER A 425 16.47 -16.78 -55.91
CA SER A 425 17.47 -16.50 -56.95
C SER A 425 17.48 -15.03 -57.42
N ASP A 426 16.47 -14.24 -57.02
CA ASP A 426 16.48 -12.79 -57.18
C ASP A 426 17.30 -12.14 -56.05
N LYS A 427 18.38 -11.46 -56.44
CA LYS A 427 19.36 -10.87 -55.52
C LYS A 427 18.79 -9.76 -54.62
N PHE A 428 17.77 -9.04 -55.09
CA PHE A 428 17.10 -7.99 -54.34
C PHE A 428 16.09 -8.57 -53.35
N VAL A 429 15.39 -9.65 -53.74
CA VAL A 429 14.52 -10.40 -52.82
C VAL A 429 15.34 -11.05 -51.71
N GLY A 430 16.47 -11.71 -52.03
CA GLY A 430 17.35 -12.31 -51.01
C GLY A 430 17.92 -11.29 -50.00
N GLU A 431 18.22 -10.06 -50.43
CA GLU A 431 18.66 -8.99 -49.52
C GLU A 431 17.53 -8.44 -48.62
N LEU A 432 16.28 -8.41 -49.09
CA LEU A 432 15.14 -7.90 -48.32
C LEU A 432 14.84 -8.72 -47.05
N TRP A 433 15.21 -10.01 -47.03
CA TRP A 433 14.89 -10.97 -45.97
C TRP A 433 16.13 -11.41 -45.17
N LYS A 434 17.05 -10.48 -44.90
CA LYS A 434 18.34 -10.75 -44.24
C LYS A 434 18.30 -10.74 -42.70
N ASP A 435 17.39 -9.99 -42.08
CA ASP A 435 17.34 -9.76 -40.63
C ASP A 435 15.98 -10.19 -40.02
N VAL A 436 15.86 -11.48 -39.68
CA VAL A 436 14.60 -12.10 -39.16
C VAL A 436 14.48 -12.03 -37.61
N ASP A 437 15.49 -11.54 -36.92
CA ASP A 437 15.93 -12.18 -35.67
C ASP A 437 15.57 -11.47 -34.32
N ARG A 438 14.74 -10.40 -34.26
CA ARG A 438 14.89 -9.43 -33.12
C ARG A 438 13.73 -8.72 -32.38
N ILE A 439 12.47 -8.97 -32.72
CA ILE A 439 11.19 -8.82 -31.95
C ILE A 439 10.91 -7.68 -30.86
N VAL A 440 9.79 -6.87 -30.96
CA VAL A 440 9.41 -5.53 -30.34
C VAL A 440 7.98 -5.52 -29.71
N GLY A 441 7.57 -4.45 -28.97
CA GLY A 441 6.35 -4.40 -28.13
C GLY A 441 5.34 -3.20 -28.25
N LEU A 442 4.46 -3.10 -27.25
CA LEU A 442 3.02 -2.76 -27.38
C LEU A 442 2.57 -1.28 -27.20
N ASP A 443 2.96 -0.37 -28.10
CA ASP A 443 1.90 0.43 -28.79
C ASP A 443 1.90 0.08 -30.29
N GLN A 444 2.56 -1.04 -30.65
CA GLN A 444 2.54 -1.60 -32.00
C GLN A 444 1.18 -2.16 -32.46
N VAL A 445 0.16 -2.02 -31.61
CA VAL A 445 -1.02 -2.89 -31.57
C VAL A 445 -2.24 -2.31 -32.31
N ALA A 446 -2.14 -1.09 -32.83
CA ALA A 446 -3.19 -0.48 -33.65
C ALA A 446 -2.69 0.46 -34.78
N GLY A 447 -1.63 1.24 -34.55
CA GLY A 447 -1.21 2.31 -35.49
C GLY A 447 0.15 2.10 -36.16
N MET A 448 0.68 0.88 -36.12
CA MET A 448 2.14 0.70 -36.09
C MET A 448 2.52 -0.73 -36.55
N ALA A 449 1.70 -1.31 -37.44
CA ALA A 449 1.93 -2.58 -38.14
C ALA A 449 3.20 -2.61 -39.04
N GLU A 450 3.95 -1.51 -39.08
CA GLU A 450 5.19 -1.33 -39.84
C GLU A 450 6.29 -0.75 -38.94
N THR A 451 6.99 -1.62 -38.20
CA THR A 451 8.47 -1.63 -38.15
C THR A 451 8.96 -2.80 -37.31
N ALA A 452 9.90 -3.57 -37.83
CA ALA A 452 10.36 -4.78 -37.18
C ALA A 452 10.94 -4.49 -35.77
N PHE A 453 10.24 -4.99 -34.75
CA PHE A 453 10.68 -6.25 -34.16
C PHE A 453 12.23 -6.42 -34.19
N GLY A 454 12.96 -5.71 -33.30
CA GLY A 454 14.38 -5.35 -33.50
C GLY A 454 15.40 -5.15 -32.33
N ALA A 455 15.12 -5.24 -31.01
CA ALA A 455 16.18 -5.01 -29.98
C ALA A 455 15.99 -5.50 -28.52
N ALA A 456 17.09 -5.81 -27.81
CA ALA A 456 17.14 -6.08 -26.36
C ALA A 456 16.75 -4.87 -25.48
N TYR A 457 15.78 -5.06 -24.59
CA TYR A 457 15.14 -3.98 -23.82
C TYR A 457 16.03 -3.36 -22.73
N LYS A 458 16.67 -2.23 -23.06
CA LYS A 458 17.08 -1.23 -22.06
C LYS A 458 15.95 -0.20 -21.86
N THR A 459 15.57 0.01 -20.61
CA THR A 459 14.45 0.88 -20.21
C THR A 459 14.68 2.35 -20.58
N LYS A 460 13.97 2.85 -21.61
CA LYS A 460 13.88 4.29 -21.91
C LYS A 460 12.74 4.94 -21.11
N LYS A 461 12.98 6.18 -20.65
CA LYS A 461 11.96 7.03 -20.01
C LYS A 461 10.77 7.27 -20.97
N GLY A 462 9.56 6.88 -20.57
CA GLY A 462 8.32 7.30 -21.25
C GLY A 462 7.19 6.27 -21.32
N MET A 463 7.46 4.98 -21.12
CA MET A 463 6.44 3.93 -21.28
C MET A 463 5.47 3.86 -20.09
N PHE A 464 4.20 3.56 -20.37
CA PHE A 464 3.14 3.42 -19.36
C PHE A 464 3.46 2.26 -18.40
N ARG A 465 3.49 2.54 -17.09
CA ARG A 465 3.75 1.54 -16.04
C ARG A 465 2.42 1.09 -15.45
N THR A 466 2.22 -0.22 -15.39
CA THR A 466 1.04 -0.80 -14.76
C THR A 466 1.07 -0.58 -13.24
N VAL A 467 -0.07 -0.77 -12.58
CA VAL A 467 -0.13 -0.77 -11.12
C VAL A 467 0.68 -1.93 -10.54
N GLY A 468 0.67 -3.11 -11.19
CA GLY A 468 1.46 -4.28 -10.80
C GLY A 468 2.98 -4.04 -10.83
N GLN A 469 3.48 -3.31 -11.84
CA GLN A 469 4.91 -2.96 -11.94
C GLN A 469 5.32 -1.96 -10.85
N LEU A 470 4.53 -0.90 -10.65
CA LEU A 470 4.78 0.07 -9.59
C LEU A 470 4.70 -0.56 -8.20
N TYR A 471 3.79 -1.52 -8.03
CA TYR A 471 3.66 -2.35 -6.83
C TYR A 471 4.93 -3.17 -6.59
N LYS A 472 5.36 -3.95 -7.58
CA LYS A 472 6.56 -4.81 -7.50
C LYS A 472 7.82 -3.99 -7.24
N GLU A 473 8.03 -2.88 -7.94
CA GLU A 473 9.15 -1.96 -7.67
C GLU A 473 9.14 -1.44 -6.22
N SER A 474 7.97 -1.10 -5.68
CA SER A 474 7.83 -0.60 -4.31
C SER A 474 8.14 -1.68 -3.28
N LEU A 475 7.61 -2.89 -3.47
CA LEU A 475 7.84 -4.02 -2.58
C LEU A 475 9.30 -4.48 -2.62
N THR A 476 9.93 -4.54 -3.80
CA THR A 476 11.36 -4.88 -3.93
C THR A 476 12.25 -3.91 -3.15
N LYS A 477 11.94 -2.60 -3.15
CA LYS A 477 12.67 -1.61 -2.34
C LYS A 477 12.52 -1.89 -0.84
N LEU A 478 11.30 -2.10 -0.36
CA LEU A 478 11.05 -2.45 1.05
C LEU A 478 11.81 -3.72 1.46
N MET A 479 11.72 -4.79 0.67
CA MET A 479 12.43 -6.04 0.97
C MET A 479 13.95 -5.88 0.96
N ALA A 480 14.51 -5.03 0.09
CA ALA A 480 15.93 -4.70 0.10
C ALA A 480 16.33 -3.92 1.36
N THR A 481 15.53 -2.94 1.81
CA THR A 481 15.75 -2.24 3.07
C THR A 481 15.71 -3.19 4.26
N LEU A 482 14.73 -4.09 4.34
CA LEU A 482 14.61 -5.05 5.45
C LEU A 482 15.77 -6.05 5.49
N ARG A 483 16.22 -6.56 4.34
CA ARG A 483 17.39 -7.45 4.24
C ARG A 483 18.71 -6.79 4.65
N ASN A 484 18.80 -5.46 4.59
CA ASN A 484 19.96 -4.68 5.01
C ASN A 484 19.85 -4.17 6.47
N THR A 485 18.93 -4.73 7.25
CA THR A 485 18.78 -4.46 8.69
C THR A 485 18.72 -5.78 9.45
N ASN A 486 19.09 -5.78 10.73
CA ASN A 486 18.84 -6.92 11.61
C ASN A 486 17.34 -6.96 12.01
N PRO A 487 16.56 -7.97 11.60
CA PRO A 487 15.11 -7.95 11.75
C PRO A 487 14.63 -8.65 13.04
N ASN A 488 13.76 -7.96 13.78
CA ASN A 488 13.10 -8.47 14.98
C ASN A 488 11.63 -8.72 14.66
N PHE A 489 11.13 -9.93 14.86
CA PHE A 489 9.78 -10.31 14.44
C PHE A 489 8.79 -10.29 15.60
N VAL A 490 7.68 -9.56 15.44
CA VAL A 490 6.55 -9.55 16.39
C VAL A 490 5.36 -10.25 15.73
N ARG A 491 5.09 -11.48 16.16
CA ARG A 491 4.02 -12.35 15.63
C ARG A 491 2.71 -12.09 16.39
N CYS A 492 1.78 -11.40 15.75
CA CYS A 492 0.47 -11.08 16.30
C CYS A 492 -0.55 -12.17 15.92
N ILE A 493 -1.24 -12.74 16.90
CA ILE A 493 -2.20 -13.85 16.72
C ILE A 493 -3.61 -13.37 17.08
N ILE A 494 -4.60 -13.67 16.23
CA ILE A 494 -6.02 -13.39 16.49
C ILE A 494 -6.58 -14.47 17.44
N PRO A 495 -7.16 -14.09 18.60
CA PRO A 495 -7.72 -15.07 19.53
C PRO A 495 -9.12 -15.56 19.13
N ASN A 496 -9.92 -14.75 18.44
CA ASN A 496 -11.24 -15.10 17.90
C ASN A 496 -11.70 -14.09 16.83
N HIS A 497 -12.51 -14.52 15.86
CA HIS A 497 -13.14 -13.62 14.88
C HIS A 497 -14.40 -12.91 15.39
N GLU A 498 -14.93 -13.29 16.56
CA GLU A 498 -16.10 -12.64 17.19
C GLU A 498 -15.78 -11.26 17.80
N LYS A 499 -14.52 -10.81 17.77
CA LYS A 499 -14.04 -9.55 18.36
C LYS A 499 -14.30 -9.45 19.88
N ARG A 500 -14.36 -10.59 20.58
CA ARG A 500 -14.67 -10.65 22.02
C ARG A 500 -13.42 -10.77 22.89
N ALA A 501 -13.26 -9.86 23.85
CA ALA A 501 -12.24 -9.99 24.89
C ALA A 501 -12.46 -11.23 25.76
N GLY A 502 -11.36 -11.87 26.20
CA GLY A 502 -11.39 -13.05 27.09
C GLY A 502 -11.82 -14.37 26.43
N LYS A 503 -12.22 -14.37 25.16
CA LYS A 503 -12.53 -15.60 24.39
C LYS A 503 -11.34 -16.00 23.52
N LEU A 504 -11.05 -17.29 23.46
CA LEU A 504 -10.04 -17.87 22.57
C LEU A 504 -10.65 -19.06 21.82
N ASP A 505 -10.42 -19.11 20.51
CA ASP A 505 -10.73 -20.24 19.64
C ASP A 505 -9.47 -21.10 19.46
N PRO A 506 -9.41 -22.33 20.00
CA PRO A 506 -8.22 -23.15 19.95
C PRO A 506 -7.80 -23.56 18.54
N HIS A 507 -8.75 -23.77 17.63
CA HIS A 507 -8.45 -24.23 16.27
C HIS A 507 -7.86 -23.09 15.43
N LEU A 508 -8.51 -21.92 15.48
CA LEU A 508 -8.02 -20.70 14.84
C LEU A 508 -6.60 -20.32 15.31
N VAL A 509 -6.31 -20.44 16.61
CA VAL A 509 -4.97 -20.18 17.15
C VAL A 509 -3.96 -21.24 16.72
N LEU A 510 -4.34 -22.53 16.74
CA LEU A 510 -3.45 -23.63 16.35
C LEU A 510 -3.03 -23.54 14.87
N ASP A 511 -3.97 -23.20 13.98
CA ASP A 511 -3.67 -23.07 12.55
C ASP A 511 -2.83 -21.82 12.25
N GLN A 512 -3.07 -20.68 12.92
CA GLN A 512 -2.15 -19.54 12.85
C GLN A 512 -0.74 -19.90 13.32
N LEU A 513 -0.58 -20.65 14.43
CA LEU A 513 0.73 -21.06 14.94
C LEU A 513 1.49 -21.98 13.96
N ARG A 514 0.77 -22.85 13.24
CA ARG A 514 1.32 -23.69 12.15
C ARG A 514 1.74 -22.85 10.96
N CYS A 515 0.84 -22.03 10.40
CA CYS A 515 1.11 -21.24 9.20
C CYS A 515 2.20 -20.16 9.41
N ASN A 516 2.39 -19.66 10.63
CA ASN A 516 3.48 -18.74 10.95
C ASN A 516 4.85 -19.45 11.18
N GLY A 517 4.90 -20.79 11.19
CA GLY A 517 6.13 -21.57 11.44
C GLY A 517 6.63 -21.48 12.89
N VAL A 518 5.73 -21.28 13.86
CA VAL A 518 6.12 -20.97 15.25
C VAL A 518 6.75 -22.16 15.96
N LEU A 519 6.28 -23.38 15.70
CA LEU A 519 6.84 -24.60 16.31
C LEU A 519 8.27 -24.85 15.80
N GLU A 520 8.49 -24.67 14.50
CA GLU A 520 9.78 -24.82 13.83
C GLU A 520 10.75 -23.73 14.30
N GLY A 521 10.30 -22.48 14.41
CA GLY A 521 11.09 -21.39 14.99
C GLY A 521 11.52 -21.68 16.43
N ILE A 522 10.63 -22.22 17.27
CA ILE A 522 10.97 -22.65 18.64
C ILE A 522 11.99 -23.81 18.65
N ARG A 523 11.93 -24.74 17.67
CA ARG A 523 12.95 -25.81 17.56
C ARG A 523 14.33 -25.23 17.28
N ILE A 524 14.48 -24.29 16.33
CA ILE A 524 15.75 -23.58 16.12
C ILE A 524 16.18 -22.83 17.38
N CYS A 525 15.34 -21.97 17.96
CA CYS A 525 15.75 -21.18 19.12
C CYS A 525 16.13 -22.03 20.35
N ARG A 526 15.67 -23.28 20.42
CA ARG A 526 16.01 -24.24 21.49
C ARG A 526 17.28 -25.05 21.20
N GLN A 527 17.61 -25.30 19.93
CA GLN A 527 18.75 -26.12 19.52
C GLN A 527 19.98 -25.28 19.14
N GLY A 528 19.78 -24.11 18.54
CA GLY A 528 20.82 -23.17 18.13
C GLY A 528 21.24 -22.20 19.23
N PHE A 529 21.96 -21.16 18.83
CA PHE A 529 22.66 -20.22 19.70
C PHE A 529 22.16 -18.78 19.48
N PRO A 530 21.02 -18.39 20.09
CA PRO A 530 20.38 -17.09 19.83
C PRO A 530 21.14 -15.90 20.41
N ASN A 531 22.08 -16.12 21.33
CA ASN A 531 22.94 -15.08 21.89
C ASN A 531 24.32 -15.18 21.25
N ARG A 532 24.75 -14.09 20.59
CA ARG A 532 26.08 -13.97 19.97
C ARG A 532 26.83 -12.81 20.60
N ILE A 533 28.11 -13.03 20.89
CA ILE A 533 29.02 -12.03 21.44
C ILE A 533 30.44 -12.35 20.98
N VAL A 534 31.22 -11.33 20.63
CA VAL A 534 32.62 -11.53 20.24
C VAL A 534 33.41 -11.99 21.47
N PHE A 535 34.25 -13.02 21.33
CA PHE A 535 34.98 -13.60 22.48
C PHE A 535 35.76 -12.56 23.30
N GLN A 536 36.31 -11.53 22.66
CA GLN A 536 37.00 -10.44 23.34
C GLN A 536 36.07 -9.59 24.23
N GLU A 537 34.82 -9.37 23.83
CA GLU A 537 33.80 -8.65 24.60
C GLU A 537 33.22 -9.53 25.72
N PHE A 538 33.04 -10.83 25.48
CA PHE A 538 32.57 -11.79 26.50
C PHE A 538 33.60 -12.03 27.62
N ARG A 539 34.89 -11.87 27.32
CA ARG A 539 35.99 -12.10 28.25
C ARG A 539 36.31 -10.89 29.14
N GLN A 540 35.86 -9.69 28.77
CA GLN A 540 36.04 -8.45 29.54
C GLN A 540 35.03 -8.32 30.68
#